data_AF-A0ABD3XE24-F1
#
_entry.id   AF-A0ABD3XE24-F1
#
_cell.length_a   1.000
_cell.length_b   1.000
_cell.length_c   1.000
_cell.angle_alpha   90.00
_cell.angle_beta   90.00
_cell.angle_gamma   90.00
#
_symmetry.space_group_name_H-M   'P 1'
#
loop_
_entity.id
_entity.type
_entity.pdbx_description
1 polymer ?
#
loop_
_entity_poly.entity_id
_entity_poly.type
_entity_poly.pdbx_seq_one_letter_code
_entity_poly.pdbx_strand_id
1 'polypeptide(L)'
;MNTYIKHKPLRKWTWRSHGDRRRQMIDYIMIDRRWRSCISNARSYPSAIVSNMENDHNLVLANFKVRFNVQERKHTKKLDIEKLRIPEVKEHYEIEIKNRFEALSSMIAEETKH
;
A
#
# COMPACT_ATOMS: atom_id res chain seq x y z
N MET A 1 5.56 8.91 -29.60
CA MET A 1 4.21 9.20 -29.07
C MET A 1 4.28 9.14 -27.55
N ASN A 2 3.92 10.21 -26.85
CA ASN A 2 4.25 10.37 -25.41
C ASN A 2 3.21 9.76 -24.46
N THR A 3 1.96 9.57 -24.89
CA THR A 3 0.90 8.92 -24.10
C THR A 3 0.52 7.58 -24.71
N TYR A 4 0.16 6.61 -23.86
CA TYR A 4 -0.33 5.32 -24.35
C TYR A 4 -1.72 5.45 -24.98
N ILE A 5 -2.62 6.20 -24.33
CA ILE A 5 -4.00 6.34 -24.76
C ILE A 5 -4.13 7.53 -25.71
N LYS A 6 -4.86 7.32 -26.81
CA LYS A 6 -5.14 8.34 -27.82
C LYS A 6 -6.37 9.16 -27.40
N HIS A 7 -6.17 10.46 -27.18
CA HIS A 7 -7.25 11.42 -26.95
C HIS A 7 -7.18 12.61 -27.89
N LYS A 8 -8.31 13.32 -27.99
CA LYS A 8 -8.39 14.65 -28.63
C LYS A 8 -7.37 15.59 -27.96
N PRO A 9 -6.76 16.54 -28.68
CA PRO A 9 -5.78 17.48 -28.13
C PRO A 9 -6.27 18.17 -26.85
N LEU A 10 -7.56 18.51 -26.77
CA LEU A 10 -8.16 19.18 -25.61
C LEU A 10 -8.00 18.40 -24.28
N ARG A 11 -7.83 17.08 -24.36
CA ARG A 11 -7.74 16.17 -23.19
C ARG A 11 -6.32 15.72 -22.89
N LYS A 12 -5.32 16.34 -23.52
CA LYS A 12 -3.90 15.99 -23.39
C LYS A 12 -3.09 17.06 -22.66
N TRP A 13 -3.45 18.33 -22.80
CA TRP A 13 -2.70 19.39 -22.12
C TRP A 13 -3.01 19.38 -20.64
N THR A 14 -1.96 19.46 -19.84
CA THR A 14 -1.98 19.41 -18.37
C THR A 14 -1.53 20.73 -17.79
N TRP A 15 -1.02 21.64 -18.62
CA TRP A 15 -0.59 22.97 -18.21
C TRP A 15 -0.98 24.02 -19.24
N ARG A 16 -1.31 25.22 -18.77
CA ARG A 16 -1.59 26.42 -19.56
C ARG A 16 -0.77 27.58 -19.02
N SER A 17 -0.28 28.44 -19.91
CA SER A 17 0.35 29.69 -19.50
C SER A 17 -0.71 30.73 -19.11
N HIS A 18 -0.34 31.67 -18.25
CA HIS A 18 -1.13 32.87 -17.98
C HIS A 18 -1.57 33.57 -19.29
N GLY A 19 -2.86 33.86 -19.41
CA GLY A 19 -3.46 34.42 -20.64
C GLY A 19 -3.65 33.43 -21.79
N ASP A 20 -3.62 32.11 -21.53
CA ASP A 20 -3.93 31.02 -22.48
C ASP A 20 -3.08 31.01 -23.77
N ARG A 21 -1.88 31.59 -23.72
CA ARG A 21 -0.97 31.70 -24.88
C ARG A 21 -0.35 30.37 -25.31
N ARG A 22 -0.12 29.47 -24.35
CA ARG A 22 0.49 28.15 -24.58
C ARG A 22 -0.18 27.10 -23.72
N ARG A 23 -0.28 25.90 -24.27
CA ARG A 23 -0.77 24.70 -23.59
C ARG A 23 0.24 23.58 -23.78
N GLN A 24 0.63 22.91 -22.71
CA GLN A 24 1.67 21.88 -22.72
C GLN A 24 1.20 20.63 -21.97
N MET A 25 1.86 19.51 -22.24
CA MET A 25 1.70 18.25 -21.51
C MET A 25 2.99 18.00 -20.74
N ILE A 26 2.98 18.37 -19.46
CA ILE A 26 4.15 18.28 -18.58
C ILE A 26 3.92 17.30 -17.41
N ASP A 27 2.66 16.95 -17.15
CA ASP A 27 2.28 16.03 -16.08
C ASP A 27 1.97 14.64 -16.67
N TYR A 28 2.57 13.60 -16.07
CA TYR A 28 2.45 12.23 -16.55
C TYR A 28 2.17 11.26 -15.40
N ILE A 29 1.25 10.33 -15.64
CA ILE A 29 1.06 9.16 -14.78
C ILE A 29 1.84 8.01 -15.42
N MET A 30 2.98 7.67 -14.81
CA MET A 30 3.82 6.57 -15.28
C MET A 30 3.35 5.24 -14.70
N ILE A 31 3.46 4.18 -15.49
CA ILE A 31 3.10 2.83 -15.09
C ILE A 31 4.11 1.84 -15.65
N ASP A 32 4.34 0.75 -14.92
CA ASP A 32 5.04 -0.40 -15.46
C ASP A 32 4.31 -0.97 -16.69
N ARG A 33 5.06 -1.39 -17.71
CA ARG A 33 4.51 -1.98 -18.94
C ARG A 33 3.61 -3.17 -18.67
N ARG A 34 3.87 -3.96 -17.62
CA ARG A 34 3.06 -5.13 -17.23
C ARG A 34 1.61 -4.78 -16.91
N TRP A 35 1.36 -3.56 -16.43
CA TRP A 35 0.03 -3.08 -16.05
C TRP A 35 -0.62 -2.21 -17.13
N ARG A 36 0.01 -2.04 -18.30
CA ARG A 36 -0.48 -1.19 -19.40
C ARG A 36 -1.91 -1.55 -19.81
N SER A 37 -2.24 -2.84 -19.83
CA SER A 37 -3.58 -3.36 -20.18
C SER A 37 -4.64 -3.06 -19.13
N CYS A 38 -4.25 -2.73 -17.89
CA CYS A 38 -5.17 -2.37 -16.82
C CYS A 38 -5.67 -0.93 -16.92
N ILE A 39 -5.00 -0.05 -17.69
CA ILE A 39 -5.47 1.33 -17.86
C ILE A 39 -6.61 1.35 -18.87
N SER A 40 -7.80 1.73 -18.44
CA SER A 40 -8.97 1.86 -19.32
C SER A 40 -9.08 3.25 -19.96
N ASN A 41 -8.62 4.30 -19.27
CA ASN A 41 -8.69 5.68 -19.74
C ASN A 41 -7.63 6.54 -19.01
N ALA A 42 -7.07 7.56 -19.65
CA ALA A 42 -6.15 8.50 -19.02
C ALA A 42 -6.20 9.85 -19.72
N ARG A 43 -6.75 10.87 -19.07
CA ARG A 43 -7.03 12.19 -19.68
C ARG A 43 -6.89 13.34 -18.70
N SER A 44 -6.59 14.53 -19.20
CA SER A 44 -6.71 15.76 -18.42
C SER A 44 -8.17 16.21 -18.32
N TYR A 45 -8.47 16.92 -17.22
CA TYR A 45 -9.80 17.46 -16.89
C TYR A 45 -9.71 18.97 -16.65
N PRO A 46 -9.78 19.78 -17.71
CA PRO A 46 -9.76 21.23 -17.58
C PRO A 46 -10.98 21.82 -16.87
N SER A 47 -12.15 21.19 -17.02
CA SER A 47 -13.42 21.70 -16.47
C SER A 47 -13.63 21.41 -14.98
N ALA A 48 -12.76 20.61 -14.35
CA ALA A 48 -12.88 20.26 -12.93
C ALA A 48 -12.19 21.26 -11.99
N ILE A 49 -11.50 22.26 -12.57
CA ILE A 49 -10.86 23.33 -11.81
C ILE A 49 -11.82 24.51 -11.82
N VAL A 50 -12.62 24.60 -10.78
CA VAL A 50 -13.48 25.75 -10.50
C VAL A 50 -12.64 26.83 -9.84
N SER A 51 -12.76 28.03 -10.39
CA SER A 51 -12.37 29.32 -9.83
C SER A 51 -10.87 29.57 -9.63
N ASN A 52 -10.49 30.77 -10.08
CA ASN A 52 -9.32 31.56 -9.68
C ASN A 52 -8.17 31.55 -10.67
N MET A 53 -7.70 32.77 -10.88
CA MET A 53 -6.82 33.30 -11.92
C MET A 53 -5.37 32.76 -11.87
N GLU A 54 -5.12 31.65 -11.15
CA GLU A 54 -3.78 31.21 -10.73
C GLU A 54 -3.51 29.70 -10.83
N ASN A 55 -4.44 28.88 -11.34
CA ASN A 55 -4.11 27.47 -11.60
C ASN A 55 -3.75 27.23 -13.07
N ASP A 56 -2.45 27.19 -13.31
CA ASP A 56 -1.85 26.87 -14.60
C ASP A 56 -1.84 25.36 -14.90
N HIS A 57 -2.13 24.49 -13.92
CA HIS A 57 -2.18 23.03 -14.12
C HIS A 57 -3.61 22.51 -14.23
N ASN A 58 -3.82 21.46 -15.02
CA ASN A 58 -5.06 20.68 -15.06
C ASN A 58 -4.89 19.38 -14.30
N LEU A 59 -5.99 18.94 -13.69
CA LEU A 59 -6.08 17.61 -13.14
C LEU A 59 -5.87 16.55 -14.23
N VAL A 60 -4.99 15.57 -13.97
CA VAL A 60 -4.81 14.39 -14.81
C VAL A 60 -5.38 13.19 -14.09
N LEU A 61 -6.25 12.44 -14.76
CA LEU A 61 -6.93 11.30 -14.17
C LEU A 61 -6.78 10.07 -15.06
N ALA A 62 -6.37 8.96 -14.44
CA ALA A 62 -6.27 7.65 -15.05
C ALA A 62 -7.20 6.66 -14.37
N ASN A 63 -7.99 5.95 -15.17
CA ASN A 63 -8.88 4.89 -14.72
C ASN A 63 -8.16 3.55 -14.86
N PHE A 64 -8.13 2.79 -13.78
CA PHE A 64 -7.54 1.47 -13.72
C PHE A 64 -8.63 0.42 -13.52
N LYS A 65 -8.60 -0.63 -14.32
CA LYS A 65 -9.41 -1.83 -14.15
C LYS A 65 -8.47 -2.97 -13.77
N VAL A 66 -8.35 -3.20 -12.46
CA VAL A 66 -7.51 -4.26 -11.90
C VAL A 66 -8.38 -5.18 -11.06
N ARG A 67 -8.11 -6.48 -11.14
CA ARG A 67 -8.64 -7.47 -10.20
C ARG A 67 -7.45 -7.99 -9.40
N PHE A 68 -7.43 -7.66 -8.11
CA PHE A 68 -6.46 -8.22 -7.20
C PHE A 68 -7.09 -9.43 -6.51
N ASN A 69 -6.36 -10.53 -6.44
CA ASN A 69 -6.71 -11.59 -5.51
C ASN A 69 -6.33 -11.08 -4.12
N VAL A 70 -7.31 -10.99 -3.22
CA VAL A 70 -7.04 -10.67 -1.82
C VAL A 70 -6.24 -11.84 -1.27
N GLN A 71 -4.96 -11.61 -0.98
CA GLN A 71 -4.25 -12.53 -0.11
C GLN A 71 -4.78 -12.32 1.29
N GLU A 72 -5.39 -13.36 1.86
CA GLU A 72 -5.71 -13.38 3.28
C GLU A 72 -4.41 -13.16 4.03
N ARG A 73 -4.28 -11.98 4.66
CA ARG A 73 -3.19 -11.74 5.59
C ARG A 73 -3.38 -12.76 6.70
N LYS A 74 -2.43 -13.70 6.84
CA LYS A 74 -2.40 -14.58 8.00
C LYS A 74 -2.35 -13.69 9.23
N HIS A 75 -3.45 -13.62 9.97
CA HIS A 75 -3.48 -12.93 11.24
C HIS A 75 -2.52 -13.67 12.16
N THR A 76 -1.36 -13.07 12.43
CA THR A 76 -0.57 -13.51 13.57
C THR A 76 -1.38 -13.16 14.81
N LYS A 77 -1.68 -14.16 15.65
CA LYS A 77 -2.28 -13.90 16.96
C LYS A 77 -1.29 -13.00 17.70
N LYS A 78 -1.69 -11.76 17.99
CA LYS A 78 -0.92 -10.90 18.88
C LYS A 78 -1.01 -11.52 20.27
N LEU A 79 0.14 -11.84 20.85
CA LEU A 79 0.22 -12.26 22.24
C LEU A 79 -0.06 -11.05 23.12
N ASP A 80 -0.90 -11.24 24.13
CA ASP A 80 -1.24 -10.23 25.11
C ASP A 80 -0.18 -10.22 26.23
N ILE A 81 1.01 -9.70 25.88
CA ILE A 81 2.20 -9.71 26.75
C ILE A 81 1.97 -8.81 27.98
N GLU A 82 1.04 -7.85 27.91
CA GLU A 82 0.73 -6.95 29.04
C GLU A 82 0.16 -7.70 30.23
N LYS A 83 -0.58 -8.80 30.02
CA LYS A 83 -1.09 -9.64 31.10
C LYS A 83 0.01 -10.25 31.97
N LEU A 84 1.21 -10.44 31.44
CA LEU A 84 2.37 -10.93 32.21
C LEU A 84 2.94 -9.89 33.19
N ARG A 85 2.45 -8.64 33.18
CA ARG A 85 2.78 -7.65 34.23
C ARG A 85 2.09 -7.94 35.55
N ILE A 86 0.97 -8.67 35.53
CA ILE A 86 0.24 -9.06 36.74
C ILE A 86 1.03 -10.21 37.39
N PRO A 87 1.51 -10.07 38.65
CA PRO A 87 2.35 -11.07 39.30
C PRO A 87 1.71 -12.46 39.33
N GLU A 88 0.41 -12.53 39.61
CA GLU A 88 -0.37 -13.77 39.69
C GLU A 88 -0.40 -14.51 38.33
N VAL A 89 -0.62 -13.78 37.24
CA VAL A 89 -0.66 -14.33 35.88
C VAL A 89 0.73 -14.81 35.46
N LYS A 90 1.78 -14.07 35.83
CA LYS A 90 3.16 -14.43 35.56
C LYS A 90 3.55 -15.73 36.28
N GLU A 91 3.22 -15.84 37.56
CA GLU A 91 3.55 -17.02 38.37
C GLU A 91 2.83 -18.28 37.84
N HIS A 92 1.53 -18.18 37.55
CA HIS A 92 0.77 -19.29 36.97
C HIS A 92 1.36 -19.73 35.62
N TYR A 93 1.74 -18.77 34.78
CA TYR A 93 2.35 -19.04 33.48
C TYR A 93 3.73 -19.71 33.61
N GLU A 94 4.55 -19.28 34.57
CA GLU A 94 5.85 -19.90 34.85
C GLU A 94 5.72 -21.35 35.32
N ILE A 95 4.74 -21.64 36.18
CA ILE A 95 4.43 -23.01 36.64
C ILE A 95 3.97 -23.86 35.46
N GLU A 96 3.05 -23.35 34.64
CA GLU A 96 2.53 -24.06 33.47
C GLU A 96 3.66 -24.41 32.48
N ILE A 97 4.58 -23.47 32.22
CA ILE A 97 5.76 -23.73 31.40
C ILE A 97 6.63 -24.82 32.03
N LYS A 98 6.97 -24.71 33.31
CA LYS A 98 7.83 -25.70 33.98
C LYS A 98 7.22 -27.11 33.89
N ASN A 99 5.94 -27.25 34.19
CA ASN A 99 5.23 -28.53 34.12
C ASN A 99 5.22 -29.09 32.70
N ARG A 100 5.00 -28.23 31.70
CA ARG A 100 4.93 -28.64 30.29
C ARG A 100 6.27 -29.15 29.75
N PHE A 101 7.38 -28.62 30.25
CA PHE A 101 8.73 -28.92 29.76
C PHE A 101 9.56 -29.79 30.73
N GLU A 102 8.95 -30.31 31.80
CA GLU A 102 9.62 -31.13 32.82
C GLU A 102 10.31 -32.36 32.23
N ALA A 103 9.62 -33.09 31.35
CA ALA A 103 10.16 -34.29 30.69
C ALA A 103 11.37 -34.00 29.78
N LEU A 104 11.46 -32.79 29.22
CA LEU A 104 12.63 -32.36 28.43
C LEU A 104 13.79 -31.98 29.35
N SER A 105 13.50 -31.38 30.51
CA SER A 105 14.51 -31.07 31.51
C SER A 105 15.17 -32.32 32.08
N SER A 106 14.41 -33.41 32.28
CA SER A 106 14.94 -34.67 32.80
C SER A 106 15.82 -35.39 31.78
N MET A 107 15.44 -35.42 30.50
CA MET A 107 16.26 -36.00 29.43
C MET A 107 17.63 -35.30 29.29
N ILE A 108 17.66 -33.97 29.35
CA ILE A 108 18.92 -33.20 29.28
C ILE A 108 19.81 -33.47 30.51
N ALA A 109 19.21 -33.64 31.69
CA ALA A 109 19.94 -33.94 32.92
C ALA A 109 20.54 -35.36 32.96
N GLU A 110 20.00 -36.29 32.18
CA GLU A 110 20.53 -37.65 32.03
C GLU A 110 21.66 -37.71 30.99
N GLU A 111 21.54 -36.99 29.87
CA GLU A 111 22.59 -36.91 28.84
C GLU A 111 23.87 -36.19 29.32
N THR A 112 23.77 -35.28 30.30
CA THR A 112 24.92 -34.53 30.83
C THR A 112 25.69 -35.25 31.95
N LYS A 113 25.25 -36.47 32.32
CA LYS A 113 25.93 -37.34 33.31
C LYS A 113 26.83 -38.41 32.68
N HIS A 114 27.07 -38.35 31.37
CA HIS A 114 28.09 -39.13 30.65
C HIS A 114 29.14 -38.19 30.06
#